data_AF-A0A968NS04-F1
#
_entry.id   AF-A0A968NS04-F1
#
_cell.length_a   1.000
_cell.length_b   1.000
_cell.length_c   1.000
_cell.angle_alpha   90.00
_cell.angle_beta   90.00
_cell.angle_gamma   90.00
#
_symmetry.space_group_name_H-M   'P 1'
#
loop_
_entity.id
_entity.type
_entity.pdbx_description
1 polymer ?
#
loop_
_entity_poly.entity_id
_entity_poly.type
_entity_poly.pdbx_seq_one_letter_code
_entity_poly.pdbx_strand_id
1 'polypeptide(L)' 'MTDLILWPLLATCSRRAIRRKTKRFGHPYTYKPRGDLLVRLSRQTGLTHEEVFFQLLREREELLRDRD' A
#
# COMPACT_ATOMS: atom_id res chain seq x y z
N MET A 1 -16.10 7.21 -5.04
CA MET A 1 -15.55 6.47 -3.89
C MET A 1 -14.74 5.34 -4.46
N THR A 2 -13.42 5.39 -4.37
CA THR A 2 -12.61 4.26 -4.78
C THR A 2 -12.55 3.29 -3.60
N ASP A 3 -12.85 2.02 -3.86
CA ASP A 3 -12.78 1.01 -2.82
C ASP A 3 -11.32 0.75 -2.45
N LEU A 4 -11.01 0.93 -1.16
CA LEU A 4 -9.75 0.48 -0.59
C LEU A 4 -9.84 -1.03 -0.37
N ILE A 5 -9.54 -1.81 -1.41
CA ILE A 5 -9.69 -3.27 -1.45
C ILE A 5 -8.64 -3.98 -0.56
N LEU A 6 -7.38 -3.56 -0.63
CA LEU A 6 -6.25 -4.21 0.04
C LEU A 6 -5.94 -3.58 1.40
N TRP A 7 -6.24 -2.30 1.59
CA TRP A 7 -6.01 -1.57 2.84
C TRP A 7 -6.57 -2.27 4.10
N PRO A 8 -7.79 -2.83 4.12
CA PRO A 8 -8.31 -3.56 5.28
C PRO A 8 -7.51 -4.85 5.57
N LEU A 9 -6.86 -5.42 4.55
CA LEU A 9 -6.06 -6.65 4.62
C LEU A 9 -4.60 -6.39 5.02
N LEU A 10 -4.21 -5.11 5.20
CA LEU A 10 -2.86 -4.72 5.61
C LEU A 10 -2.68 -4.77 7.13
N ALA A 11 -1.59 -5.40 7.57
CA ALA A 11 -1.15 -5.32 8.95
C ALA A 11 -0.73 -3.90 9.34
N THR A 12 -0.65 -3.62 10.65
CA THR A 12 -0.33 -2.30 11.21
C THR A 12 0.95 -1.68 10.65
N CYS A 13 2.02 -2.46 10.50
CA CYS A 13 3.29 -1.98 9.94
C CYS A 13 3.16 -1.59 8.46
N SER A 14 2.47 -2.39 7.64
CA SER A 14 2.21 -2.08 6.24
C SER A 14 1.33 -0.84 6.09
N ARG A 15 0.30 -0.70 6.95
CA ARG A 15 -0.56 0.50 7.00
C ARG A 15 0.21 1.77 7.36
N ARG A 16 1.19 1.68 8.25
CA ARG A 16 2.09 2.81 8.57
C ARG A 16 3.03 3.13 7.40
N ALA A 17 3.54 2.11 6.71
CA ALA A 17 4.46 2.30 5.59
C ALA A 17 3.78 2.93 4.37
N ILE A 18 2.60 2.44 3.98
CA ILE A 18 1.87 2.96 2.81
C ILE A 18 1.45 4.42 3.00
N ARG A 19 1.09 4.83 4.22
CA ARG A 19 0.72 6.22 4.57
C ARG A 19 1.91 7.15 4.83
N ARG A 20 3.15 6.66 4.73
CA ARG A 20 4.35 7.48 5.01
C ARG A 20 4.60 8.44 3.85
N LYS A 21 4.66 9.75 4.14
CA LYS A 21 4.99 10.81 3.17
C LYS A 21 6.50 11.06 3.08
N THR A 22 7.19 11.07 4.23
CA THR A 22 8.61 11.46 4.34
C THR A 22 9.46 10.43 5.10
N LYS A 23 10.76 10.46 4.84
CA LYS A 23 11.80 9.77 5.62
C LYS A 23 12.23 10.64 6.81
N ARG A 24 13.13 10.12 7.66
CA ARG A 24 13.64 10.79 8.88
C ARG A 24 14.14 12.23 8.65
N PHE A 25 14.74 12.50 7.49
CA PHE A 25 15.34 13.79 7.13
C PHE A 25 14.48 14.60 6.13
N GLY A 26 13.15 14.44 6.16
CA GLY A 26 12.24 15.19 5.29
C GLY A 26 12.21 14.76 3.83
N HIS A 27 13.16 13.92 3.38
CA HIS A 27 13.15 13.40 2.01
C HIS A 27 11.86 12.64 1.68
N PRO A 28 11.35 12.73 0.44
CA PRO A 28 10.16 12.02 0.02
C PRO A 28 10.33 10.50 0.20
N TYR A 29 9.26 9.86 0.66
CA TYR A 29 9.22 8.42 0.84
C TYR A 29 8.56 7.74 -0.37
N THR A 30 9.36 6.99 -1.12
CA THR A 30 8.86 6.06 -2.14
C THR A 30 8.41 4.78 -1.46
N TYR A 31 7.11 4.47 -1.57
CA TYR A 31 6.58 3.21 -1.07
C TYR A 31 6.97 2.07 -2.01
N LYS A 32 7.53 1.00 -1.42
CA LYS A 32 7.89 -0.23 -2.12
C LYS A 32 7.33 -1.40 -1.31
N PRO A 33 6.23 -2.04 -1.75
CA PRO A 33 5.71 -3.23 -1.11
C PRO A 33 6.77 -4.33 -1.01
N ARG A 34 6.80 -5.05 0.12
CA ARG A 34 7.70 -6.21 0.29
C ARG A 34 7.18 -7.38 -0.55
N GLY A 35 8.08 -8.21 -1.09
CA GLY A 35 7.72 -9.41 -1.86
C GLY A 35 6.75 -10.32 -1.09
N ASP A 36 7.04 -10.61 0.18
CA ASP A 36 6.17 -11.45 1.03
C ASP A 36 4.77 -10.86 1.22
N LEU A 37 4.65 -9.53 1.22
CA LEU A 37 3.34 -8.87 1.29
C LEU A 37 2.55 -9.11 0.00
N LEU A 38 3.20 -9.01 -1.16
CA LEU A 38 2.56 -9.27 -2.45
C LEU A 38 2.12 -10.72 -2.58
N VAL A 39 2.98 -11.67 -2.20
CA VAL A 39 2.66 -13.12 -2.19
C VAL A 39 1.48 -13.40 -1.26
N ARG A 40 1.49 -12.87 -0.04
CA ARG A 40 0.40 -13.08 0.93
C ARG A 40 -0.93 -12.55 0.40
N LEU A 41 -0.94 -11.31 -0.10
CA LEU A 41 -2.18 -10.69 -0.59
C LEU A 41 -2.69 -11.38 -1.85
N SER A 42 -1.80 -11.74 -2.77
CA SER A 42 -2.14 -12.52 -3.97
C SER A 42 -2.83 -13.84 -3.62
N ARG A 43 -2.31 -14.59 -2.64
CA ARG A 43 -2.96 -15.82 -2.15
C ARG A 43 -4.32 -15.58 -1.50
N GLN A 44 -4.52 -14.42 -0.85
CA GLN A 44 -5.77 -14.10 -0.16
C GLN A 44 -6.87 -13.61 -1.10
N THR A 45 -6.52 -12.90 -2.17
CA THR A 45 -7.47 -12.25 -3.07
C THR A 45 -7.62 -12.95 -4.42
N GLY A 46 -6.71 -13.88 -4.75
CA GLY A 46 -6.65 -14.51 -6.07
C GLY A 46 -6.04 -13.61 -7.16
N LEU A 47 -5.62 -12.38 -6.81
CA LEU A 47 -4.97 -11.46 -7.73
C LEU A 47 -3.53 -11.89 -8.00
N THR A 48 -3.00 -11.51 -9.16
CA THR A 48 -1.57 -11.62 -9.48
C THR A 48 -0.73 -10.66 -8.63
N HIS A 49 0.57 -10.93 -8.51
CA HIS A 49 1.49 -10.02 -7.80
C HIS A 49 1.49 -8.60 -8.38
N GLU A 50 1.34 -8.48 -9.70
CA GLU A 50 1.30 -7.22 -10.42
C GLU A 50 0.03 -6.43 -10.11
N GLU A 51 -1.14 -7.06 -10.14
CA GLU A 51 -2.41 -6.44 -9.75
C GLU A 51 -2.39 -5.98 -8.30
N VAL A 52 -1.88 -6.81 -7.38
CA VAL A 52 -1.71 -6.42 -5.97
C VAL A 52 -0.80 -5.21 -5.85
N PHE A 53 0.32 -5.20 -6.58
CA PHE A 53 1.26 -4.09 -6.56
C PHE A 53 0.60 -2.79 -7.03
N PHE A 54 -0.08 -2.79 -8.18
CA PHE A 54 -0.74 -1.61 -8.71
C PHE A 54 -1.90 -1.13 -7.84
N GLN A 55 -2.67 -2.07 -7.28
CA GLN A 55 -3.76 -1.73 -6.35
C GLN A 55 -3.21 -1.06 -5.09
N LEU A 56 -2.10 -1.55 -4.51
CA LEU A 56 -1.44 -0.90 -3.37
C LEU A 56 -0.90 0.50 -3.69
N LEU A 57 -0.45 0.75 -4.92
CA LEU A 57 -0.01 2.09 -5.33
C LEU A 57 -1.20 3.05 -5.49
N ARG A 58 -2.29 2.59 -6.11
CA ARG A 58 -3.53 3.37 -6.26
C ARG A 58 -4.11 3.76 -4.91
N GLU A 59 -4.28 2.77 -4.02
CA GLU A 59 -4.79 3.01 -2.66
C GLU A 59 -3.87 3.94 -1.87
N ARG A 60 -2.54 3.85 -2.08
CA ARG A 60 -1.61 4.80 -1.47
C ARG A 60 -1.90 6.23 -1.91
N GLU A 61 -2.07 6.48 -3.19
CA GLU A 61 -2.33 7.84 -3.70
C GLU A 61 -3.58 8.43 -3.04
N GLU A 62 -4.63 7.64 -2.88
CA GLU A 62 -5.88 8.04 -2.23
C GLU A 62 -5.68 8.31 -0.74
N LEU A 63 -5.03 7.38 -0.03
CA LEU A 63 -4.72 7.53 1.40
C LEU A 63 -3.83 8.73 1.72
N LEU A 64 -3.07 9.22 0.74
CA LEU A 64 -2.26 10.42 0.88
C LEU A 64 -3.04 11.70 0.54
N ARG A 65 -3.96 11.66 -0.43
CA ARG A 65 -4.88 12.76 -0.76
C ARG A 65 -5.85 13.07 0.40
N ASP A 66 -6.45 12.07 1.01
CA ASP A 66 -7.38 12.24 2.15
C ASP A 66 -6.73 12.80 3.42
N ARG A 67 -5.40 12.98 3.43
CA ARG A 67 -4.63 13.50 4.57
C ARG A 67 -4.10 14.92 4.36
N ASP A 68 -4.37 15.53 3.21
CA ASP A 68 -4.07 16.93 2.91
C ASP A 68 -5.37 17.74 2.87
#